data_AF-A0A2T6D431-F1
#
_entry.id   AF-A0A2T6D431-F1
#
_cell.length_a   1.000
_cell.length_b   1.000
_cell.length_c   1.000
_cell.angle_alpha   90.00
_cell.angle_beta   90.00
_cell.angle_gamma   90.00
#
_symmetry.space_group_name_H-M   'P 1'
#
loop_
_entity.id
_entity.type
_entity.pdbx_description
1 polymer ?
#
loop_
_entity_poly.entity_id
_entity_poly.type
_entity_poly.pdbx_seq_one_letter_code
_entity_poly.pdbx_strand_id
1 'polypeptide(L)'
;MTSFFSRLFGRKPTYEIADIYRSLRAQIFALPTIMGDRPEARLGVVLETGLPDACYTLVATCEYSASLYLSNGGGFIGAGEHPEGAAAAKEFLEFAANFESQLKPTRTYPLPTPGRTRFYIIRKDGILTGEFSEDDLGNDRLPLSPLFFKGHDLITIIRQVDERSSQSPTITE
;
A
#
# COMPACT_ATOMS: atom_id res chain seq x y z
N MET A 1 -30.79 26.67 -14.62
CA MET A 1 -29.31 26.80 -14.52
C MET A 1 -28.77 25.51 -13.93
N THR A 2 -28.05 24.76 -14.75
CA THR A 2 -27.57 23.40 -14.52
C THR A 2 -26.47 23.39 -13.44
N SER A 3 -26.70 22.69 -12.32
CA SER A 3 -25.68 22.48 -11.29
C SER A 3 -24.82 21.27 -11.69
N PHE A 4 -23.55 21.54 -12.04
CA PHE A 4 -22.58 20.57 -12.57
C PHE A 4 -21.45 20.24 -11.55
N PHE A 5 -21.69 20.34 -10.24
CA PHE A 5 -20.62 20.34 -9.22
C PHE A 5 -20.69 19.23 -8.15
N SER A 6 -21.16 18.02 -8.47
CA SER A 6 -21.22 16.92 -7.48
C SER A 6 -20.62 15.58 -7.92
N ARG A 7 -19.49 15.58 -8.64
CA ARG A 7 -18.73 14.35 -8.93
C ARG A 7 -17.22 14.55 -8.79
N LEU A 8 -16.72 14.67 -7.56
CA LEU A 8 -15.30 14.42 -7.27
C LEU A 8 -15.03 14.02 -5.82
N PHE A 9 -15.96 13.30 -5.19
CA PHE A 9 -15.72 12.60 -3.92
C PHE A 9 -15.77 11.10 -4.18
N GLY A 10 -14.74 10.39 -3.72
CA GLY A 10 -14.53 8.97 -3.95
C GLY A 10 -15.80 8.16 -3.71
N ARG A 11 -16.14 7.29 -4.67
CA ARG A 11 -17.32 6.44 -4.59
C ARG A 11 -17.18 5.56 -3.34
N LYS A 12 -18.22 5.53 -2.48
CA LYS A 12 -18.21 4.66 -1.31
C LYS A 12 -18.05 3.20 -1.76
N PRO A 13 -17.24 2.39 -1.07
CA PRO A 13 -17.17 0.95 -1.32
C PRO A 13 -18.56 0.32 -1.23
N THR A 14 -18.82 -0.66 -2.08
CA THR A 14 -20.06 -1.45 -2.08
C THR A 14 -20.01 -2.66 -1.14
N TYR A 15 -18.88 -2.84 -0.46
CA TYR A 15 -18.60 -3.92 0.48
C TYR A 15 -18.38 -3.37 1.89
N GLU A 16 -18.56 -4.23 2.89
CA GLU A 16 -18.26 -3.90 4.28
C GLU A 16 -16.75 -3.85 4.51
N ILE A 17 -16.27 -2.76 5.12
CA ILE A 17 -14.86 -2.61 5.47
C ILE A 17 -14.68 -2.99 6.93
N ALA A 18 -13.84 -3.99 7.18
CA ALA A 18 -13.52 -4.46 8.52
C ALA A 18 -12.83 -3.38 9.38
N ASP A 19 -13.14 -3.35 10.68
CA ASP A 19 -12.57 -2.36 11.60
C ASP A 19 -11.06 -2.49 11.78
N ILE A 20 -10.54 -3.72 11.73
CA ILE A 20 -9.10 -3.98 11.78
C ILE A 20 -8.38 -3.33 10.60
N TYR A 21 -8.95 -3.42 9.39
CA TYR A 21 -8.40 -2.78 8.21
C TYR A 21 -8.39 -1.25 8.37
N ARG A 22 -9.49 -0.66 8.85
CA ARG A 22 -9.57 0.79 9.07
C ARG A 22 -8.50 1.26 10.04
N SER A 23 -8.30 0.51 11.12
CA SER A 23 -7.33 0.82 12.18
C SER A 23 -5.89 0.76 11.66
N LEU A 24 -5.51 -0.34 10.99
CA LEU A 24 -4.17 -0.51 10.41
C LEU A 24 -3.90 0.59 9.37
N ARG A 25 -4.84 0.81 8.46
CA ARG A 25 -4.70 1.85 7.43
C ARG A 25 -4.56 3.24 8.02
N ALA A 26 -5.28 3.57 9.10
CA ALA A 26 -5.17 4.85 9.78
C ALA A 26 -3.77 5.05 10.39
N GLN A 27 -3.18 4.01 10.98
CA GLN A 27 -1.81 4.06 11.54
C GLN A 27 -0.78 4.38 10.45
N ILE A 28 -0.90 3.76 9.28
CA ILE A 28 0.02 4.01 8.15
C ILE A 28 -0.03 5.47 7.69
N PHE A 29 -1.21 6.06 7.56
CA PHE A 29 -1.31 7.49 7.18
C PHE A 29 -0.97 8.46 8.33
N ALA A 30 -0.81 7.96 9.56
CA ALA A 30 -0.35 8.72 10.71
C ALA A 30 1.17 8.64 10.93
N LEU A 31 1.91 7.90 10.09
CA LEU A 31 3.38 7.77 10.22
C LEU A 31 4.12 9.10 10.33
N PRO A 32 3.79 10.20 9.61
CA PRO A 32 4.47 11.49 9.82
C PRO A 32 4.36 12.02 11.26
N THR A 33 3.26 11.75 11.94
CA THR A 33 3.05 12.12 13.35
C THR A 33 3.75 11.14 14.29
N ILE A 34 3.69 9.85 14.00
CA ILE A 34 4.24 8.78 14.85
C ILE A 34 5.78 8.76 14.79
N MET A 35 6.34 9.02 13.62
CA MET A 35 7.77 8.88 13.30
C MET A 35 8.44 10.22 12.99
N GLY A 36 7.82 11.35 13.35
CA GLY A 36 8.26 12.69 12.96
C GLY A 36 9.71 13.04 13.31
N ASP A 37 10.32 12.39 14.30
CA ASP A 37 11.72 12.64 14.68
C ASP A 37 12.75 11.80 13.92
N ARG A 38 12.29 10.86 13.09
CA ARG A 38 13.16 10.01 12.27
C ARG A 38 13.96 10.84 11.25
N PRO A 39 15.22 10.44 10.96
CA PRO A 39 16.05 11.10 9.95
C PRO A 39 15.62 10.79 8.50
N GLU A 40 14.89 9.71 8.25
CA GLU A 40 14.47 9.29 6.93
C GLU A 40 13.46 10.28 6.31
N ALA A 41 13.73 10.71 5.08
CA ALA A 41 12.82 11.62 4.36
C ALA A 41 11.50 10.93 3.95
N ARG A 42 11.56 9.63 3.65
CA ARG A 42 10.41 8.77 3.32
C ARG A 42 10.18 7.81 4.48
N LEU A 43 8.95 7.80 4.99
CA LEU A 43 8.52 6.98 6.12
C LEU A 43 7.78 5.71 5.66
N GLY A 44 7.19 5.74 4.47
CA GLY A 44 6.58 4.54 3.89
C GLY A 44 6.04 4.73 2.48
N VAL A 45 5.71 3.60 1.85
CA VAL A 45 5.05 3.52 0.55
C VAL A 45 3.84 2.61 0.69
N VAL A 46 2.75 3.04 0.07
CA VAL A 46 1.48 2.29 0.04
C VAL A 46 1.07 2.10 -1.41
N LEU A 47 0.67 0.87 -1.75
CA LEU A 47 0.01 0.53 -3.01
C LEU A 47 -1.33 -0.12 -2.67
N GLU A 48 -2.43 0.48 -3.14
CA GLU A 48 -3.78 -0.03 -2.95
C GLU A 48 -4.42 -0.33 -4.29
N THR A 49 -5.06 -1.49 -4.45
CA THR A 49 -5.81 -1.79 -5.68
C THR A 49 -7.21 -2.25 -5.33
N GLY A 50 -8.20 -1.61 -5.96
CA GLY A 50 -9.61 -1.92 -5.78
C GLY A 50 -10.01 -3.18 -6.54
N LEU A 51 -10.61 -4.12 -5.83
CA LEU A 51 -11.23 -5.34 -6.34
C LEU A 51 -12.77 -5.17 -6.36
N PRO A 52 -13.53 -6.05 -7.02
CA PRO A 52 -15.00 -5.96 -7.05
C PRO A 52 -15.66 -5.94 -5.66
N ASP A 53 -15.09 -6.67 -4.70
CA ASP A 53 -15.65 -6.92 -3.36
C ASP A 53 -14.70 -6.55 -2.21
N ALA A 54 -13.52 -6.01 -2.52
CA ALA A 54 -12.53 -5.59 -1.53
C ALA A 54 -11.52 -4.59 -2.13
N CYS A 55 -10.51 -4.24 -1.36
CA CYS A 55 -9.28 -3.60 -1.80
C CYS A 55 -8.15 -4.27 -1.04
N TYR A 56 -7.03 -4.57 -1.70
CA TYR A 56 -5.81 -4.90 -0.98
C TYR A 56 -4.96 -3.64 -0.81
N THR A 57 -4.21 -3.59 0.29
CA THR A 57 -3.29 -2.51 0.63
C THR A 57 -1.95 -3.14 0.98
N LEU A 58 -0.95 -2.89 0.15
CA LEU A 58 0.44 -3.24 0.38
C LEU A 58 1.16 -2.05 1.03
N VAL A 59 1.98 -2.33 2.04
CA VAL A 59 2.74 -1.32 2.79
C VAL A 59 4.19 -1.76 2.92
N ALA A 60 5.11 -0.82 2.73
CA ALA A 60 6.48 -0.90 3.20
C ALA A 60 6.84 0.37 3.99
N THR A 61 7.55 0.25 5.11
CA THR A 61 7.97 1.41 5.94
C THR A 61 9.48 1.61 5.95
N CYS A 62 9.94 2.77 6.46
CA CYS A 62 11.37 3.07 6.64
C CYS A 62 12.09 2.16 7.65
N GLU A 63 11.33 1.43 8.47
CA GLU A 63 11.85 0.39 9.35
C GLU A 63 11.91 -0.98 8.65
N TYR A 64 11.67 -1.01 7.34
CA TYR A 64 11.65 -2.20 6.49
C TYR A 64 10.60 -3.24 6.91
N SER A 65 9.55 -2.78 7.62
CA SER A 65 8.35 -3.59 7.78
C SER A 65 7.62 -3.71 6.44
N ALA A 66 6.98 -4.86 6.21
CA ALA A 66 6.10 -5.09 5.07
C ALA A 66 4.80 -5.76 5.53
N SER A 67 3.68 -5.34 4.95
CA SER A 67 2.35 -5.88 5.26
C SER A 67 1.45 -5.79 4.05
N LEU A 68 0.54 -6.75 3.91
CA LEU A 68 -0.48 -6.80 2.87
C LEU A 68 -1.82 -7.10 3.53
N TYR A 69 -2.75 -6.15 3.57
CA TYR A 69 -4.05 -6.36 4.21
C TYR A 69 -5.21 -6.08 3.26
N LEU A 70 -6.29 -6.82 3.43
CA LEU A 70 -7.53 -6.73 2.66
C LEU A 70 -8.59 -5.97 3.43
N SER A 71 -9.37 -5.16 2.73
CA SER A 71 -10.43 -4.36 3.33
C SER A 71 -11.55 -5.15 4.00
N ASN A 72 -11.69 -6.43 3.66
CA ASN A 72 -12.63 -7.36 4.29
C ASN A 72 -12.07 -8.02 5.56
N GLY A 73 -10.84 -7.68 5.99
CA GLY A 73 -10.26 -8.11 7.26
C GLY A 73 -9.18 -9.19 7.17
N GLY A 74 -8.95 -9.79 6.00
CA GLY A 74 -7.82 -10.70 5.77
C GLY A 74 -6.49 -9.98 5.58
N GLY A 75 -5.38 -10.73 5.53
CA GLY A 75 -4.07 -10.18 5.20
C GLY A 75 -2.91 -10.90 5.87
N PHE A 76 -1.73 -10.36 5.64
CA PHE A 76 -0.46 -10.76 6.24
C PHE A 76 0.26 -9.55 6.81
N ILE A 77 0.73 -9.65 8.04
CA ILE A 77 1.43 -8.58 8.77
C ILE A 77 2.77 -9.15 9.23
N GLY A 78 3.81 -8.32 9.23
CA GLY A 78 5.11 -8.70 9.79
C GLY A 78 6.04 -9.42 8.81
N ALA A 79 5.85 -9.28 7.49
CA ALA A 79 6.79 -9.86 6.52
C ALA A 79 8.22 -9.36 6.68
N GLY A 80 8.37 -8.12 7.17
CA GLY A 80 9.68 -7.54 7.49
C GLY A 80 10.42 -8.19 8.66
N GLU A 81 9.77 -9.07 9.44
CA GLU A 81 10.44 -9.84 10.48
C GLU A 81 11.32 -10.95 9.88
N HIS A 82 11.12 -11.27 8.60
CA HIS A 82 11.95 -12.18 7.83
C HIS A 82 12.97 -11.40 6.97
N PRO A 83 14.25 -11.82 6.88
CA PRO A 83 15.30 -11.08 6.17
C PRO A 83 14.94 -10.72 4.71
N GLU A 84 14.34 -11.66 3.98
CA GLU A 84 13.88 -11.50 2.61
C GLU A 84 12.73 -10.49 2.48
N GLY A 85 11.81 -10.48 3.45
CA GLY A 85 10.71 -9.51 3.47
C GLY A 85 11.21 -8.11 3.81
N ALA A 86 12.16 -7.98 4.75
CA ALA A 86 12.81 -6.70 5.04
C ALA A 86 13.59 -6.17 3.83
N ALA A 87 14.35 -7.03 3.16
CA ALA A 87 15.09 -6.67 1.95
C ALA A 87 14.14 -6.17 0.84
N ALA A 88 13.07 -6.92 0.56
CA ALA A 88 12.08 -6.52 -0.45
C ALA A 88 11.33 -5.23 -0.07
N ALA A 89 11.02 -5.03 1.22
CA ALA A 89 10.40 -3.81 1.72
C ALA A 89 11.29 -2.58 1.51
N LYS A 90 12.58 -2.72 1.84
CA LYS A 90 13.59 -1.69 1.61
C LYS A 90 13.68 -1.35 0.12
N GLU A 91 13.82 -2.35 -0.74
CA GLU A 91 13.93 -2.14 -2.17
C GLU A 91 12.68 -1.45 -2.75
N PHE A 92 11.49 -1.82 -2.29
CA PHE A 92 10.25 -1.17 -2.73
C PHE A 92 10.18 0.29 -2.29
N LEU A 93 10.52 0.59 -1.02
CA LEU A 93 10.57 1.94 -0.47
C LEU A 93 11.58 2.84 -1.21
N GLU A 94 12.79 2.34 -1.46
CA GLU A 94 13.85 3.07 -2.15
C GLU A 94 13.48 3.29 -3.62
N PHE A 95 12.94 2.27 -4.29
CA PHE A 95 12.55 2.36 -5.70
C PHE A 95 11.43 3.37 -5.95
N ALA A 96 10.49 3.51 -5.00
CA ALA A 96 9.39 4.48 -5.08
C ALA A 96 9.87 5.94 -5.18
N ALA A 97 11.07 6.26 -4.67
CA ALA A 97 11.65 7.60 -4.73
C ALA A 97 11.74 8.15 -6.16
N ASN A 98 11.95 7.27 -7.14
CA ASN A 98 12.07 7.63 -8.55
C ASN A 98 10.75 8.13 -9.17
N PHE A 99 9.63 7.94 -8.48
CA PHE A 99 8.28 8.23 -8.98
C PHE A 99 7.60 9.41 -8.25
N GLU A 100 8.29 10.11 -7.34
CA GLU A 100 7.70 11.22 -6.59
C GLU A 100 7.19 12.35 -7.50
N SER A 101 7.90 12.64 -8.60
CA SER A 101 7.54 13.73 -9.54
C SER A 101 6.25 13.48 -10.33
N GLN A 102 5.79 12.23 -10.35
CA GLN A 102 4.59 11.77 -11.06
C GLN A 102 3.36 11.77 -10.13
N LEU A 103 3.57 12.04 -8.84
CA LEU A 103 2.53 12.09 -7.80
C LEU A 103 2.24 13.54 -7.37
N LYS A 104 1.11 13.73 -6.69
CA LYS A 104 0.66 15.05 -6.21
C LYS A 104 0.45 15.04 -4.69
N PRO A 105 0.72 16.14 -3.98
CA PRO A 105 0.41 16.24 -2.55
C PRO A 105 -1.07 15.96 -2.24
N THR A 106 -1.34 15.29 -1.12
CA THR A 106 -2.69 14.99 -0.64
C THR A 106 -2.82 15.11 0.88
N ARG A 107 -4.06 15.31 1.32
CA ARG A 107 -4.49 15.22 2.74
C ARG A 107 -5.69 14.28 2.92
N THR A 108 -6.08 13.59 1.85
CA THR A 108 -7.23 12.69 1.84
C THR A 108 -6.81 11.33 1.31
N TYR A 109 -7.31 10.27 1.94
CA TYR A 109 -6.89 8.90 1.65
C TYR A 109 -8.10 8.03 1.26
N PRO A 110 -8.82 8.32 0.15
CA PRO A 110 -9.93 7.48 -0.27
C PRO A 110 -9.43 6.09 -0.71
N LEU A 111 -10.25 5.06 -0.53
CA LEU A 111 -9.99 3.76 -1.14
C LEU A 111 -10.13 3.83 -2.66
N PRO A 112 -9.32 3.08 -3.43
CA PRO A 112 -9.51 2.97 -4.86
C PRO A 112 -10.84 2.26 -5.19
N THR A 113 -11.47 2.64 -6.30
CA THR A 113 -12.59 1.89 -6.86
C THR A 113 -12.09 0.64 -7.60
N PRO A 114 -12.95 -0.35 -7.92
CA PRO A 114 -12.55 -1.54 -8.67
C PRO A 114 -11.77 -1.21 -9.96
N GLY A 115 -10.67 -1.92 -10.22
CA GLY A 115 -9.80 -1.74 -11.39
C GLY A 115 -8.93 -0.48 -11.34
N ARG A 116 -8.84 0.17 -10.18
CA ARG A 116 -7.97 1.33 -9.95
C ARG A 116 -6.91 0.97 -8.93
N THR A 117 -5.70 1.45 -9.17
CA THR A 117 -4.59 1.36 -8.23
C THR A 117 -4.19 2.75 -7.77
N ARG A 118 -3.96 2.90 -6.47
CA ARG A 118 -3.52 4.14 -5.85
C ARG A 118 -2.18 3.94 -5.17
N PHE A 119 -1.28 4.86 -5.44
CA PHE A 119 -0.01 4.96 -4.73
C PHE A 119 -0.06 6.05 -3.68
N TYR A 120 0.66 5.82 -2.58
CA TYR A 120 1.04 6.87 -1.65
C TYR A 120 2.52 6.77 -1.32
N ILE A 121 3.21 7.91 -1.35
CA ILE A 121 4.56 8.05 -0.79
C ILE A 121 4.43 8.94 0.43
N ILE A 122 4.69 8.37 1.60
CA ILE A 122 4.55 9.01 2.90
C ILE A 122 5.91 9.58 3.27
N ARG A 123 6.00 10.91 3.33
CA ARG A 123 7.21 11.63 3.70
C ARG A 123 6.98 12.34 5.02
N LYS A 124 8.08 12.74 5.66
CA LYS A 124 8.04 13.50 6.91
C LYS A 124 7.29 14.83 6.79
N ASP A 125 7.35 15.47 5.62
CA ASP A 125 6.76 16.78 5.34
C ASP A 125 5.38 16.72 4.66
N GLY A 126 4.87 15.53 4.36
CA GLY A 126 3.58 15.35 3.71
C GLY A 126 3.48 14.08 2.88
N ILE A 127 2.30 13.84 2.31
CA ILE A 127 2.01 12.61 1.58
C ILE A 127 1.73 12.94 0.11
N LEU A 128 2.35 12.20 -0.79
CA LEU A 128 2.08 12.25 -2.23
C LEU A 128 1.13 11.12 -2.62
N THR A 129 0.29 11.32 -3.64
CA THR A 129 -0.60 10.29 -4.18
C THR A 129 -0.84 10.44 -5.68
N GLY A 130 -1.27 9.33 -6.29
CA GLY A 130 -1.76 9.25 -7.66
C GLY A 130 -2.62 8.01 -7.81
N GLU A 131 -3.66 8.07 -8.65
CA GLU A 131 -4.53 6.93 -8.95
C GLU A 131 -4.56 6.67 -10.45
N PHE A 132 -4.37 5.41 -10.83
CA PHE A 132 -4.19 4.96 -12.19
C PHE A 132 -5.06 3.73 -12.47
N SER A 133 -5.21 3.40 -13.75
CA SER A 133 -5.85 2.16 -14.16
C SER A 133 -4.95 0.99 -13.79
N GLU A 134 -5.49 0.00 -13.09
CA GLU A 134 -4.76 -1.25 -12.79
C GLU A 134 -4.33 -1.94 -14.08
N ASP A 135 -5.21 -1.99 -15.07
CA ASP A 135 -4.94 -2.63 -16.36
C ASP A 135 -3.81 -1.92 -17.12
N ASP A 136 -3.77 -0.58 -17.11
CA ASP A 136 -2.67 0.15 -17.76
C ASP A 136 -1.34 -0.04 -17.02
N LEU A 137 -1.37 -0.09 -15.68
CA LEU A 137 -0.18 -0.37 -14.89
C LEU A 137 0.35 -1.77 -15.17
N GLY A 138 -0.53 -2.77 -15.12
CA GLY A 138 -0.21 -4.19 -15.33
C GLY A 138 0.29 -4.52 -16.74
N ASN A 139 -0.10 -3.73 -17.74
CA ASN A 139 0.34 -3.88 -19.13
C ASN A 139 1.47 -2.92 -19.54
N ASP A 140 2.19 -2.34 -18.57
CA ASP A 140 3.34 -1.45 -18.80
C ASP A 140 3.03 -0.20 -19.68
N ARG A 141 1.83 0.37 -19.53
CA ARG A 141 1.37 1.51 -20.34
C ARG A 141 1.56 2.86 -19.67
N LEU A 142 2.05 2.89 -18.43
CA LEU A 142 2.17 4.11 -17.63
C LEU A 142 3.57 4.28 -17.05
N PRO A 143 4.02 5.53 -16.81
CA PRO A 143 5.29 5.78 -16.14
C PRO A 143 5.43 5.11 -14.77
N LEU A 144 4.34 4.84 -14.04
CA LEU A 144 4.36 4.14 -12.76
C LEU A 144 4.29 2.61 -12.85
N SER A 145 4.17 2.03 -14.05
CA SER A 145 4.14 0.58 -14.22
C SER A 145 5.33 -0.14 -13.56
N PRO A 146 6.58 0.35 -13.63
CA PRO A 146 7.68 -0.29 -12.93
C PRO A 146 7.49 -0.32 -11.39
N LEU A 147 6.90 0.73 -10.82
CA LEU A 147 6.60 0.76 -9.37
C LEU A 147 5.49 -0.23 -9.00
N PHE A 148 4.50 -0.39 -9.88
CA PHE A 148 3.46 -1.40 -9.73
C PHE A 148 4.06 -2.81 -9.71
N PHE A 149 4.92 -3.14 -10.67
CA PHE A 149 5.62 -4.43 -10.71
C PHE A 149 6.47 -4.66 -9.47
N LYS A 150 7.21 -3.65 -9.01
CA LYS A 150 8.01 -3.75 -7.78
C LYS A 150 7.14 -4.02 -6.53
N GLY A 151 5.93 -3.46 -6.48
CA GLY A 151 4.96 -3.80 -5.44
C GLY A 151 4.49 -5.25 -5.52
N HIS A 152 4.27 -5.77 -6.73
CA HIS A 152 3.91 -7.18 -6.94
C HIS A 152 5.05 -8.16 -6.61
N ASP A 153 6.31 -7.77 -6.82
CA ASP A 153 7.46 -8.53 -6.34
C ASP A 153 7.42 -8.67 -4.81
N LEU A 154 7.16 -7.56 -4.09
CA LEU A 154 7.01 -7.59 -2.64
C LEU A 154 5.82 -8.45 -2.19
N ILE A 155 4.67 -8.39 -2.87
CA ILE A 155 3.52 -9.27 -2.61
C ILE A 155 3.92 -10.75 -2.75
N THR A 156 4.73 -11.08 -3.75
CA THR A 156 5.22 -12.44 -3.97
C THR A 156 6.09 -12.90 -2.80
N ILE A 157 7.03 -12.07 -2.33
CA ILE A 157 7.86 -12.39 -1.16
C ILE A 157 7.02 -12.54 0.10
N ILE A 158 6.04 -11.65 0.33
CA ILE A 158 5.11 -11.74 1.46
C ILE A 158 4.41 -13.10 1.50
N ARG A 159 3.89 -13.58 0.36
CA ARG A 159 3.23 -14.89 0.25
C ARG A 159 4.18 -16.05 0.54
N GLN A 160 5.40 -16.01 0.01
CA GLN A 160 6.40 -17.05 0.25
C GLN A 160 6.85 -17.11 1.71
N VAL A 161 6.88 -15.98 2.40
CA VAL A 161 7.15 -15.90 3.84
C VAL A 161 6.00 -16.53 4.64
N ASP A 162 4.76 -16.15 4.34
CA ASP A 162 3.55 -16.67 4.99
C ASP A 162 3.40 -18.19 4.85
N GLU A 163 3.63 -18.72 3.65
CA GLU A 163 3.58 -20.15 3.36
C GLU A 163 4.61 -20.95 4.18
N ARG A 164 5.82 -20.42 4.37
CA ARG A 164 6.87 -21.07 5.18
C ARG A 164 6.58 -21.02 6.68
N SER A 165 6.05 -19.90 7.16
CA SER A 165 5.63 -19.76 8.56
C SER A 165 4.47 -20.70 8.90
N SER A 166 3.58 -20.95 7.94
CA SER A 166 2.48 -21.91 8.07
C SER A 166 2.90 -23.38 7.99
N GLN A 167 4.13 -23.68 7.52
CA GLN A 167 4.65 -25.04 7.35
C GLN A 167 5.62 -25.49 8.46
N SER A 168 5.92 -24.65 9.46
CA SER A 168 6.76 -25.06 10.59
C SER A 168 6.01 -26.06 11.50
N PRO A 169 6.49 -27.31 11.67
CA PRO A 169 5.77 -28.32 12.42
C PRO A 169 5.85 -28.08 13.93
N THR A 170 4.72 -28.31 14.61
CA THR A 170 4.64 -28.51 16.06
C THR A 170 5.71 -29.52 16.49
N ILE A 171 6.73 -29.05 17.21
CA ILE A 171 7.58 -29.95 17.98
C ILE A 171 6.74 -30.41 19.17
N THR A 172 6.12 -31.58 19.04
CA THR A 172 5.58 -32.32 20.19
C THR A 172 6.77 -32.88 20.96
N GLU A 173 7.04 -32.33 22.14
CA GLU A 173 7.78 -33.04 23.21
C GLU A 173 6.84 -33.97 23.98
#